data_AF-A0A4Q9LPL5-F1
#
_entry.id   AF-A0A4Q9LPL5-F1
#
_cell.length_a   1.000
_cell.length_b   1.000
_cell.length_c   1.000
_cell.angle_alpha   90.00
_cell.angle_beta   90.00
_cell.angle_gamma   90.00
#
_symmetry.space_group_name_H-M   'P 1'
#
loop_
_entity.id
_entity.type
_entity.pdbx_description
1 polymer ?
#
loop_
_entity_poly.entity_id
_entity_poly.type
_entity_poly.pdbx_seq_one_letter_code
_entity_poly.pdbx_strand_id
1 'polypeptide(L)'
;MPRNRWKEIQSYYDEKFSCTETIDVLKRMAHNKTEEEIRQEENGERRRIATCLAEPCSLTDTTRFISLREKYLSNIKKISEEEIGKVVVRTRKLPNELVDTTVLDLINRIVGDNADSHVPMTITDVARIIQTAQVCYDDKTRKERPRSA
;
A
#
# COMPACT_ATOMS: atom_id res chain seq x y z
N MET A 1 20.21 6.44 -51.14
CA MET A 1 19.13 5.86 -50.29
C MET A 1 17.84 5.76 -51.10
N PRO A 2 17.06 4.66 -51.01
CA PRO A 2 15.83 4.47 -51.80
C PRO A 2 14.73 5.43 -51.34
N ARG A 3 14.16 6.22 -52.26
CA ARG A 3 13.27 7.36 -51.95
C ARG A 3 11.93 6.98 -51.31
N ASN A 4 11.45 5.74 -51.46
CA ASN A 4 10.11 5.33 -51.03
C ASN A 4 10.04 4.70 -49.63
N ARG A 5 11.17 4.19 -49.10
CA ARG A 5 11.16 3.51 -47.80
C ARG A 5 10.89 4.43 -46.62
N TRP A 6 11.24 5.71 -46.74
CA TRP A 6 10.95 6.70 -45.69
C TRP A 6 9.46 6.98 -45.53
N LYS A 7 8.71 7.02 -46.64
CA LYS A 7 7.25 7.21 -46.57
C LYS A 7 6.54 6.01 -45.96
N GLU A 8 6.99 4.80 -46.26
CA GLU A 8 6.45 3.56 -45.67
C GLU A 8 6.73 3.47 -44.16
N ILE A 9 7.95 3.84 -43.73
CA ILE A 9 8.30 3.86 -42.31
C ILE A 9 7.49 4.94 -41.57
N GLN A 10 7.34 6.12 -42.19
CA GLN A 10 6.57 7.20 -41.61
C GLN A 10 5.09 6.85 -41.52
N SER A 11 4.49 6.26 -42.56
CA SER A 11 3.09 5.83 -42.52
C SER A 11 2.87 4.73 -41.48
N TYR A 12 3.81 3.78 -41.33
CA TYR A 12 3.73 2.75 -40.30
C TYR A 12 3.81 3.35 -38.90
N TYR A 13 4.69 4.33 -38.69
CA TYR A 13 4.84 5.01 -37.41
C TYR A 13 3.59 5.83 -37.08
N ASP A 14 3.07 6.58 -38.04
CA ASP A 14 1.87 7.39 -37.86
C ASP A 14 0.65 6.48 -37.62
N GLU A 15 0.47 5.40 -38.37
CA GLU A 15 -0.62 4.43 -38.14
C GLU A 15 -0.53 3.75 -36.76
N LYS A 16 0.66 3.43 -36.26
CA LYS A 16 0.85 2.72 -34.98
C LYS A 16 0.88 3.62 -33.75
N PHE A 17 1.40 4.83 -33.90
CA PHE A 17 1.78 5.68 -32.77
C PHE A 17 1.33 7.14 -32.91
N SER A 18 0.77 7.56 -34.04
CA SER A 18 0.10 8.87 -34.07
C SER A 18 -1.18 8.78 -33.25
N CYS A 19 -1.17 9.44 -32.12
CA CYS A 19 -2.35 9.66 -31.32
C CYS A 19 -3.18 10.72 -32.04
N THR A 20 -4.32 10.33 -32.61
CA THR A 20 -5.29 11.26 -33.21
C THR A 20 -5.98 12.12 -32.16
N GLU A 21 -5.88 11.71 -30.90
CA GLU A 21 -6.44 12.35 -29.75
C GLU A 21 -5.55 13.53 -29.33
N THR A 22 -6.14 14.72 -29.28
CA THR A 22 -5.43 15.90 -28.77
C THR A 22 -5.07 15.69 -27.30
N ILE A 23 -4.07 16.42 -26.82
CA ILE A 23 -3.64 16.41 -25.41
C ILE A 23 -4.84 16.62 -24.47
N ASP A 24 -5.83 17.39 -24.89
CA ASP A 24 -7.05 17.63 -24.11
C ASP A 24 -7.97 16.41 -24.00
N VAL A 25 -8.01 15.56 -25.04
CA VAL A 25 -8.72 14.26 -24.99
C VAL A 25 -8.00 13.32 -24.04
N LEU A 26 -6.66 13.27 -24.07
CA LEU A 26 -5.87 12.47 -23.13
C LEU A 26 -6.05 12.94 -21.68
N LYS A 27 -6.04 14.25 -21.44
CA LYS A 27 -6.33 14.83 -20.11
C LYS A 27 -7.73 14.48 -19.63
N ARG A 28 -8.73 14.53 -20.52
CA ARG A 28 -10.11 14.16 -20.18
C ARG A 28 -10.23 12.66 -19.88
N MET A 29 -9.56 11.79 -20.64
CA MET A 29 -9.53 10.36 -20.34
C MET A 29 -8.83 10.06 -19.02
N ALA A 30 -7.73 10.73 -18.70
CA ALA A 30 -7.05 10.60 -17.42
C ALA A 30 -7.96 11.05 -16.26
N HIS A 31 -8.61 12.21 -16.39
CA HIS A 31 -9.55 12.73 -15.41
C HIS A 31 -10.75 11.78 -15.21
N ASN A 32 -11.38 11.35 -16.31
CA ASN A 32 -12.52 10.43 -16.26
C ASN A 32 -12.14 9.08 -15.64
N LYS A 33 -10.94 8.57 -15.92
CA LYS A 33 -10.44 7.33 -15.31
C LYS A 33 -10.24 7.50 -13.80
N THR A 34 -9.68 8.62 -13.36
CA THR A 34 -9.54 8.93 -11.94
C THR A 34 -10.92 9.09 -11.26
N GLU A 35 -11.87 9.77 -11.90
CA GLU A 35 -13.25 9.87 -11.41
C GLU A 35 -13.97 8.52 -11.39
N GLU A 36 -13.71 7.64 -12.37
CA GLU A 36 -14.26 6.30 -12.41
C GLU A 36 -13.68 5.42 -11.30
N GLU A 37 -12.38 5.52 -11.00
CA GLU A 37 -11.75 4.89 -9.85
C GLU A 37 -12.34 5.40 -8.52
N ILE A 38 -12.55 6.73 -8.37
CA ILE A 38 -13.20 7.32 -7.19
C ILE A 38 -14.66 6.87 -7.07
N ARG A 39 -15.39 6.78 -8.19
CA ARG A 39 -16.79 6.31 -8.20
C ARG A 39 -16.89 4.82 -7.92
N GLN A 40 -15.94 4.00 -8.36
CA GLN A 40 -15.85 2.58 -7.97
C GLN A 40 -15.60 2.44 -6.46
N GLU A 41 -14.77 3.32 -5.89
CA GLU A 41 -14.54 3.41 -4.45
C GLU A 41 -15.81 3.85 -3.69
N GLU A 42 -16.58 4.81 -4.22
CA GLU A 42 -17.84 5.27 -3.61
C GLU A 42 -19.01 4.28 -3.74
N ASN A 43 -19.12 3.57 -4.88
CA ASN A 43 -20.32 2.79 -5.24
C ASN A 43 -20.37 1.37 -4.64
N GLY A 44 -19.55 1.07 -3.63
CA GLY A 44 -19.73 -0.11 -2.78
C GLY A 44 -18.59 -1.13 -2.77
N GLU A 45 -17.49 -0.86 -3.48
CA GLU A 45 -16.29 -1.70 -3.48
C GLU A 45 -15.15 -1.08 -2.65
N ARG A 46 -15.51 -0.27 -1.65
CA ARG A 46 -14.77 -0.36 -0.39
C ARG A 46 -14.79 -1.83 -0.03
N ARG A 47 -13.62 -2.47 -0.05
CA ARG A 47 -13.32 -3.59 0.84
C ARG A 47 -13.76 -3.10 2.20
N ARG A 48 -15.00 -3.40 2.58
CA ARG A 48 -15.65 -2.88 3.78
C ARG A 48 -14.60 -3.12 4.85
N ILE A 49 -14.03 -2.06 5.40
CA ILE A 49 -13.40 -2.16 6.71
C ILE A 49 -14.58 -2.63 7.54
N ALA A 50 -14.60 -3.94 7.78
CA ALA A 50 -15.73 -4.62 8.34
C ALA A 50 -16.10 -3.80 9.57
N THR A 51 -17.36 -3.39 9.66
CA THR A 51 -17.90 -2.93 10.92
C THR A 51 -17.69 -4.12 11.83
N CYS A 52 -16.61 -4.10 12.62
CA CYS A 52 -16.30 -5.15 13.56
C CYS A 52 -17.38 -5.04 14.64
N LEU A 53 -18.55 -5.62 14.35
CA LEU A 53 -19.40 -6.19 15.37
C LEU A 53 -18.45 -6.98 16.26
N ALA A 54 -18.37 -6.60 17.53
CA ALA A 54 -17.43 -7.13 18.49
C ALA A 54 -17.52 -8.66 18.51
N GLU A 55 -16.71 -9.29 17.67
CA GLU A 55 -16.56 -10.71 17.57
C GLU A 55 -15.83 -11.13 18.85
N PRO A 56 -16.32 -12.14 19.58
CA PRO A 56 -15.73 -12.52 20.85
C PRO A 56 -14.27 -12.96 20.61
N CYS A 57 -13.33 -12.06 20.89
CA CYS A 57 -11.91 -12.36 20.80
C CYS A 57 -11.61 -13.47 21.82
N SER A 58 -11.05 -14.58 21.36
CA SER A 58 -10.54 -15.59 22.29
C SER A 58 -9.42 -14.98 23.14
N LEU A 59 -9.14 -15.57 24.31
CA LEU A 59 -8.03 -15.13 25.17
C LEU A 59 -6.68 -15.10 24.40
N THR A 60 -6.52 -16.02 23.44
CA THR A 60 -5.35 -16.10 22.55
C THR A 60 -5.29 -14.97 21.51
N ASP A 61 -6.44 -14.47 21.03
CA ASP A 61 -6.45 -13.36 20.06
C ASP A 61 -6.15 -12.03 20.76
N THR A 62 -6.67 -11.86 21.97
CA THR A 62 -6.39 -10.68 22.81
C THR A 62 -4.90 -10.57 23.14
N THR A 63 -4.24 -11.67 23.50
CA THR A 63 -2.80 -11.67 23.78
C THR A 63 -1.95 -11.40 22.54
N ARG A 64 -2.31 -11.97 21.38
CA ARG A 64 -1.67 -11.66 20.09
C ARG A 64 -1.80 -10.18 19.73
N PHE A 65 -2.98 -9.60 19.92
CA PHE A 65 -3.25 -8.19 19.68
C PHE A 65 -2.40 -7.30 20.58
N ILE A 66 -2.38 -7.55 21.89
CA ILE A 66 -1.58 -6.75 22.85
C ILE A 66 -0.09 -6.79 22.48
N SER A 67 0.46 -7.99 22.25
CA SER A 67 1.88 -8.14 21.85
C SER A 67 2.20 -7.44 20.53
N LEU A 68 1.27 -7.45 19.57
CA LEU A 68 1.44 -6.77 18.29
C LEU A 68 1.40 -5.25 18.46
N ARG A 69 0.45 -4.76 19.26
CA ARG A 69 0.28 -3.34 19.57
C ARG A 69 1.50 -2.75 20.25
N GLU A 70 2.06 -3.45 21.24
CA GLU A 70 3.31 -3.03 21.91
C GLU A 70 4.48 -2.89 20.92
N LYS A 71 4.66 -3.89 20.03
CA LYS A 71 5.67 -3.81 18.98
C LYS A 71 5.43 -2.64 18.03
N TYR A 72 4.19 -2.41 17.64
CA TYR A 72 3.82 -1.27 16.78
C TYR A 72 4.17 0.06 17.43
N LEU A 73 3.79 0.26 18.69
CA LEU A 73 4.07 1.48 19.44
C LEU A 73 5.58 1.69 19.65
N SER A 74 6.35 0.62 19.84
CA SER A 74 7.81 0.71 19.90
C SER A 74 8.42 1.11 18.56
N ASN A 75 7.96 0.51 17.46
CA ASN A 75 8.47 0.77 16.12
C ASN A 75 8.11 2.18 15.63
N ILE A 76 6.89 2.66 15.86
CA ILE A 76 6.48 4.00 15.44
C ILE A 76 7.30 5.07 16.16
N LYS A 77 7.56 4.88 17.46
CA LYS A 77 8.42 5.76 18.24
C LYS A 77 9.83 5.80 17.65
N LYS A 78 10.43 4.63 17.39
CA LYS A 78 11.77 4.53 16.81
C LYS A 78 11.86 5.20 15.44
N ILE A 79 10.90 4.93 14.55
CA ILE A 79 10.82 5.54 13.21
C ILE A 79 10.62 7.06 13.29
N SER A 80 9.93 7.55 14.33
CA SER A 80 9.69 8.98 14.50
C SER A 80 10.91 9.77 14.96
N GLU A 81 11.85 9.12 15.64
CA GLU A 81 13.07 9.72 16.21
C GLU A 81 14.21 9.83 15.19
N GLU A 82 14.17 9.06 14.10
CA GLU A 82 15.22 9.00 13.10
C GLU A 82 14.87 9.80 11.81
N GLU A 83 15.89 10.23 11.05
CA GLU A 83 15.71 10.97 9.78
C GLU A 83 15.17 10.06 8.68
N ILE A 84 14.14 10.52 7.95
CA ILE A 84 13.40 9.75 6.93
C ILE A 84 14.32 8.99 5.95
N GLY A 85 15.42 9.60 5.50
CA GLY A 85 16.35 8.99 4.54
C GLY A 85 17.21 7.86 5.10
N LYS A 86 17.42 7.80 6.41
CA LYS A 86 18.16 6.73 7.10
C LYS A 86 17.25 5.57 7.54
N VAL A 87 15.96 5.86 7.74
CA VAL A 87 14.99 4.96 8.38
C VAL A 87 14.34 3.97 7.42
N VAL A 88 14.44 4.13 6.10
CA VAL A 88 13.70 3.28 5.14
C VAL A 88 14.12 1.81 5.27
N VAL A 89 13.43 1.07 6.14
CA VAL A 89 13.55 -0.36 6.35
C VAL A 89 12.92 -1.06 5.14
N ARG A 90 13.76 -1.74 4.38
CA ARG A 90 13.32 -2.53 3.23
C ARG A 90 12.69 -3.82 3.73
N THR A 91 11.39 -4.01 3.49
CA THR A 91 10.67 -5.25 3.76
C THR A 91 10.72 -6.20 2.56
N ARG A 92 10.48 -7.50 2.80
CA ARG A 92 10.45 -8.48 1.71
C ARG A 92 9.18 -8.33 0.88
N LYS A 93 9.27 -8.61 -0.43
CA LYS A 93 8.06 -8.77 -1.25
C LYS A 93 7.35 -10.07 -0.83
N LEU A 94 6.04 -9.99 -0.65
CA LEU A 94 5.20 -11.11 -0.27
C LEU A 94 4.24 -11.43 -1.40
N PRO A 95 4.19 -12.69 -1.89
CA PRO A 95 3.13 -13.13 -2.78
C PRO A 95 1.81 -13.20 -2.00
N ASN A 96 0.68 -12.95 -2.68
CA ASN A 96 -0.63 -12.81 -2.06
C ASN A 96 -1.08 -14.07 -1.31
N GLU A 97 -0.68 -15.26 -1.78
CA GLU A 97 -1.02 -16.54 -1.17
C GLU A 97 -0.35 -16.77 0.19
N LEU A 98 0.73 -16.03 0.48
CA LEU A 98 1.48 -16.12 1.74
C LEU A 98 1.13 -14.99 2.72
N VAL A 99 0.09 -14.21 2.42
CA VAL A 99 -0.39 -13.16 3.31
C VAL A 99 -1.18 -13.78 4.45
N ASP A 100 -0.70 -13.58 5.68
CA ASP A 100 -1.43 -13.87 6.90
C ASP A 100 -2.46 -12.76 7.13
N THR A 101 -3.69 -13.02 6.68
CA THR A 101 -4.80 -12.07 6.78
C THR A 101 -5.13 -11.72 8.22
N THR A 102 -4.93 -12.65 9.17
CA THR A 102 -5.21 -12.40 10.59
C THR A 102 -4.25 -11.36 11.16
N VAL A 103 -2.95 -11.46 10.87
CA VAL A 103 -1.96 -10.47 11.28
C VAL A 103 -2.22 -9.13 10.58
N LEU A 104 -2.61 -9.16 9.31
CA LEU A 104 -2.93 -7.95 8.54
C LEU A 104 -4.13 -7.21 9.14
N ASP A 105 -5.20 -7.91 9.48
CA ASP A 105 -6.41 -7.33 10.08
C ASP A 105 -6.12 -6.73 11.47
N LEU A 106 -5.31 -7.40 12.28
CA LEU A 106 -4.86 -6.85 13.57
C LEU A 106 -4.02 -5.58 13.38
N ILE A 107 -3.14 -5.53 12.38
CA ILE A 107 -2.36 -4.33 12.08
C ILE A 107 -3.25 -3.19 11.60
N ASN A 108 -4.21 -3.47 10.72
CA ASN A 108 -5.16 -2.46 10.25
C ASN A 108 -5.96 -1.86 11.41
N ARG A 109 -6.40 -2.71 12.35
CA ARG A 109 -7.07 -2.25 13.58
C ARG A 109 -6.16 -1.36 14.42
N ILE A 110 -4.90 -1.77 14.66
CA ILE A 110 -3.95 -0.97 15.44
C ILE A 110 -3.66 0.39 14.78
N VAL A 111 -3.53 0.41 13.45
CA VAL A 111 -3.32 1.64 12.68
C VAL A 111 -4.54 2.56 12.81
N GLY A 112 -5.76 2.02 12.72
CA GLY A 112 -7.00 2.74 12.97
C GLY A 112 -7.05 3.34 14.37
N ASP A 113 -6.88 2.52 15.40
CA ASP A 113 -6.87 2.96 16.81
C ASP A 113 -5.80 4.07 17.06
N ASN A 114 -4.65 3.96 16.40
CA ASN A 114 -3.58 4.94 16.51
C ASN A 114 -3.91 6.25 15.79
N ALA A 115 -4.50 6.19 14.59
CA ALA A 115 -4.89 7.37 13.82
C ALA A 115 -6.06 8.11 14.47
N ASP A 116 -6.98 7.39 15.13
CA ASP A 116 -8.06 7.99 15.91
C ASP A 116 -7.53 8.74 17.13
N SER A 117 -6.45 8.23 17.76
CA SER A 117 -5.81 8.86 18.93
C SER A 117 -4.84 9.99 18.55
N HIS A 118 -4.14 9.83 17.42
CA HIS A 118 -3.12 10.74 16.92
C HIS A 118 -3.32 10.93 15.42
N VAL A 119 -4.19 11.88 15.07
CA VAL A 119 -4.53 12.16 13.68
C VAL A 119 -3.28 12.60 12.91
N PRO A 120 -2.87 11.88 11.86
CA PRO A 120 -1.71 12.27 11.05
C PRO A 120 -2.01 13.59 10.34
N MET A 121 -1.16 14.59 10.56
CA MET A 121 -1.35 15.94 10.01
C MET A 121 -0.53 16.19 8.74
N THR A 122 0.49 15.35 8.50
CA THR A 122 1.42 15.51 7.39
C THR A 122 1.59 14.22 6.59
N ILE A 123 2.04 14.36 5.33
CA ILE A 123 2.43 13.22 4.48
C ILE A 123 3.56 12.41 5.16
N THR A 124 4.43 13.07 5.92
CA THR A 124 5.48 12.41 6.70
C THR A 124 4.90 11.49 7.77
N ASP A 125 3.86 11.91 8.48
CA ASP A 125 3.20 11.08 9.49
C ASP A 125 2.56 9.85 8.85
N VAL A 126 1.89 10.03 7.71
CA VAL A 126 1.32 8.92 6.93
C VAL A 126 2.41 7.95 6.47
N ALA A 127 3.53 8.46 5.96
CA ALA A 127 4.66 7.63 5.54
C ALA A 127 5.23 6.81 6.71
N ARG A 128 5.38 7.42 7.89
CA ARG A 128 5.85 6.75 9.11
C ARG A 128 4.87 5.66 9.56
N ILE A 129 3.56 5.91 9.49
CA ILE A 129 2.51 4.93 9.82
C ILE A 129 2.57 3.73 8.87
N ILE A 130 2.62 3.97 7.55
CA ILE A 130 2.71 2.91 6.54
C ILE A 130 3.95 2.06 6.75
N GLN A 131 5.09 2.72 6.94
CA GLN A 131 6.35 2.02 7.16
C GLN A 131 6.34 1.19 8.44
N THR A 132 5.80 1.74 9.54
CA THR A 132 5.67 1.02 10.80
C THR A 132 4.81 -0.23 10.63
N ALA A 133 3.66 -0.11 9.95
CA ALA A 133 2.78 -1.25 9.67
C ALA A 133 3.50 -2.35 8.87
N GLN A 134 4.26 -1.96 7.84
CA GLN A 134 5.04 -2.89 7.03
C GLN A 134 6.12 -3.62 7.85
N VAL A 135 6.88 -2.89 8.68
CA VAL A 135 7.93 -3.48 9.53
C VAL A 135 7.31 -4.41 10.57
N CYS A 136 6.22 -4.02 11.22
CA CYS A 136 5.53 -4.87 12.18
C CYS A 136 5.00 -6.17 11.55
N TYR A 137 4.44 -6.09 10.35
CA TYR A 137 3.99 -7.26 9.62
C TYR A 137 5.16 -8.19 9.28
N ASP A 138 6.26 -7.63 8.73
CA ASP A 138 7.44 -8.40 8.37
C ASP A 138 8.02 -9.11 9.59
N ASP A 139 8.22 -8.39 10.70
CA ASP A 139 8.77 -8.92 11.96
C ASP A 139 7.94 -10.06 12.55
N LYS A 140 6.61 -9.99 12.45
CA LYS A 140 5.73 -11.04 13.00
C LYS A 140 5.67 -12.27 12.12
N THR A 141 5.71 -12.09 10.81
CA THR A 141 5.58 -13.19 9.84
C THR A 141 6.93 -13.75 9.42
N ARG A 142 8.04 -13.10 9.78
CA ARG A 142 9.40 -13.58 9.49
C ARG A 142 9.67 -14.83 10.29
N LYS A 143 9.69 -15.98 9.60
CA LYS A 143 10.29 -17.20 10.15
C LYS A 143 11.77 -16.94 10.36
N GLU A 144 12.30 -17.20 11.56
CA GLU A 144 13.75 -17.23 11.76
C GLU A 144 14.35 -18.18 10.72
N ARG A 145 15.32 -17.72 9.94
CA ARG A 145 16.10 -18.66 9.13
C ARG A 145 16.79 -19.60 10.10
N PRO A 146 16.76 -20.93 9.90
CA PRO A 146 17.63 -21.80 10.66
C PRO A 146 19.06 -21.27 10.48
N ARG A 147 19.75 -21.00 11.59
CA ARG A 147 21.18 -20.66 11.54
C ARG A 147 21.85 -21.82 10.83
N SER A 148 22.33 -21.58 9.61
CA SER A 148 23.09 -22.55 8.87
C SER A 148 24.27 -22.96 9.76
N ALA A 149 24.31 -24.24 10.14
CA ALA A 149 25.35 -24.84 10.95
C ALA A 149 26.68 -24.87 10.19
#